data_AF-A0A8T5E077-F1
#
_entry.id   AF-A0A8T5E077-F1
#
_cell.length_a   1.000
_cell.length_b   1.000
_cell.length_c   1.000
_cell.angle_alpha   90.00
_cell.angle_beta   90.00
_cell.angle_gamma   90.00
#
_symmetry.space_group_name_H-M   'P 1'
#
loop_
_entity.id
_entity.type
_entity.pdbx_description
1 polymer ?
#
loop_
_entity_poly.entity_id
_entity_poly.type
_entity_poly.pdbx_seq_one_letter_code
_entity_poly.pdbx_strand_id
1 'polypeptide(L)'
;MNEEIRIQELLQRDVYVGETLVGTITGERFHPRDECVQSVRIQVTDDVAGEYMRKPAEYAPLSKELVHSVRPDGSVKLTKSIRELQRRW
;
A
#
# COMPACT_ATOMS: atom_id res chain seq x y z
N MET A 1 -4.14 17.59 14.75
CA MET A 1 -5.10 16.57 14.29
C MET A 1 -4.46 15.85 13.13
N ASN A 2 -4.05 14.60 13.31
CA ASN A 2 -3.84 13.73 12.15
C ASN A 2 -5.26 13.37 11.71
N GLU A 3 -5.76 14.00 10.66
CA GLU A 3 -6.99 13.53 10.04
C GLU A 3 -6.76 12.08 9.64
N GLU A 4 -7.54 11.19 10.24
CA GLU A 4 -7.35 9.77 10.04
C GLU A 4 -7.81 9.43 8.62
N ILE A 5 -6.87 9.28 7.69
CA ILE A 5 -7.16 8.99 6.28
C ILE A 5 -8.02 7.73 6.21
N ARG A 6 -9.15 7.77 5.53
CA ARG A 6 -10.01 6.58 5.36
C ARG A 6 -9.45 5.67 4.28
N ILE A 7 -9.58 4.36 4.43
CA ILE A 7 -9.11 3.40 3.42
C ILE A 7 -9.83 3.60 2.08
N GLN A 8 -11.11 3.99 2.11
CA GLN A 8 -11.90 4.29 0.92
C GLN A 8 -11.29 5.44 0.11
N GLU A 9 -10.68 6.42 0.78
CA GLU A 9 -9.98 7.50 0.09
C GLU A 9 -8.73 6.96 -0.61
N LEU A 10 -8.08 5.93 -0.08
CA LEU A 10 -6.84 5.38 -0.62
C LEU A 10 -7.02 4.55 -1.90
N LEU A 11 -8.26 4.17 -2.26
CA LEU A 11 -8.52 3.32 -3.43
C LEU A 11 -8.10 4.00 -4.73
N GLN A 12 -7.61 3.20 -5.69
CA GLN A 12 -7.13 3.62 -7.01
C GLN A 12 -5.96 4.61 -6.99
N ARG A 13 -5.23 4.69 -5.87
CA ARG A 13 -4.04 5.53 -5.75
C ARG A 13 -2.77 4.72 -5.93
N ASP A 14 -1.83 5.31 -6.66
CA ASP A 14 -0.48 4.79 -6.82
C ASP A 14 0.30 4.91 -5.52
N VAL A 15 1.09 3.89 -5.21
CA VAL A 15 1.84 3.74 -3.98
C VAL A 15 3.32 3.84 -4.28
N TYR A 16 4.01 4.71 -3.56
CA TYR A 16 5.43 4.99 -3.73
C TYR A 16 6.23 4.74 -2.45
N VAL A 17 7.42 4.16 -2.63
CA VAL A 17 8.50 4.16 -1.63
C VAL A 17 9.63 5.03 -2.17
N GLY A 18 9.86 6.17 -1.53
CA GLY A 18 10.73 7.19 -2.13
C GLY A 18 10.16 7.64 -3.47
N GLU A 19 10.88 7.36 -4.56
CA GLU A 19 10.48 7.64 -5.94
C GLU A 19 10.05 6.38 -6.71
N THR A 20 10.19 5.20 -6.11
CA THR A 20 9.84 3.92 -6.75
C THR A 20 8.34 3.68 -6.66
N LEU A 21 7.69 3.51 -7.82
CA LEU A 21 6.31 3.05 -7.91
C LEU A 21 6.24 1.57 -7.52
N VAL A 22 5.47 1.28 -6.49
CA VAL A 22 5.36 -0.07 -5.90
C VAL A 22 4.10 -0.79 -6.36
N GLY A 23 3.08 -0.04 -6.75
CA GLY A 23 1.80 -0.59 -7.20
C GLY A 23 0.64 0.38 -6.99
N THR A 24 -0.57 -0.11 -7.19
CA THR A 24 -1.81 0.66 -7.03
C THR A 24 -2.73 0.01 -6.02
N ILE A 25 -3.38 0.79 -5.16
CA ILE A 25 -4.35 0.27 -4.20
C ILE A 25 -5.64 -0.11 -4.94
N THR A 26 -5.98 -1.40 -4.94
CA THR A 26 -7.13 -1.93 -5.70
C THR A 26 -8.31 -2.33 -4.81
N GLY A 27 -8.12 -2.41 -3.49
CA GLY A 27 -9.20 -2.74 -2.58
C GLY A 27 -8.77 -2.78 -1.13
N GLU A 28 -9.68 -3.24 -0.28
CA GLU A 28 -9.45 -3.45 1.15
C GLU A 28 -9.41 -4.93 1.50
N ARG A 29 -8.78 -5.26 2.63
CA ARG A 29 -8.93 -6.59 3.23
C ARG A 29 -10.22 -6.64 4.02
N PHE A 30 -11.01 -7.67 3.78
CA PHE A 30 -12.22 -7.93 4.54
C PHE A 30 -11.94 -7.99 6.04
N HIS A 31 -12.74 -7.26 6.80
CA HIS A 31 -12.88 -7.42 8.25
C HIS A 31 -14.37 -7.50 8.57
N PRO A 32 -14.83 -8.34 9.52
CA PRO A 32 -16.25 -8.42 9.90
C PRO A 32 -16.87 -7.12 10.43
N ARG A 33 -16.02 -6.12 10.69
CA ARG A 33 -16.38 -4.78 11.15
C ARG A 33 -15.62 -3.77 10.30
N ASP A 34 -16.32 -2.94 9.56
CA ASP A 34 -15.73 -1.98 8.62
C ASP A 34 -14.78 -0.98 9.32
N GLU A 35 -15.12 -0.57 10.54
CA GLU A 35 -14.29 0.31 11.39
C GLU A 35 -12.92 -0.29 11.75
N CYS A 36 -12.77 -1.61 11.65
CA CYS A 36 -11.55 -2.34 11.97
C CYS A 36 -10.75 -2.73 10.72
N VAL A 37 -11.13 -2.28 9.52
CA VAL A 37 -10.33 -2.49 8.32
C VAL A 37 -9.02 -1.68 8.46
N GLN A 38 -7.89 -2.40 8.56
CA GLN A 38 -6.56 -1.81 8.79
C GLN A 38 -5.58 -2.10 7.65
N SER A 39 -6.03 -2.76 6.58
CA SER A 39 -5.14 -3.16 5.48
C SER A 39 -5.83 -3.04 4.14
N VAL A 40 -5.06 -2.59 3.16
CA VAL A 40 -5.43 -2.51 1.76
C VAL A 40 -4.81 -3.65 0.97
N ARG A 41 -5.36 -3.91 -0.22
CA ARG A 41 -4.77 -4.73 -1.27
C ARG A 41 -4.10 -3.82 -2.28
N ILE A 42 -2.84 -4.08 -2.57
CA ILE A 42 -2.09 -3.43 -3.64
C ILE A 42 -1.94 -4.42 -4.78
N GLN A 43 -2.18 -3.96 -6.00
CA GLN A 43 -1.67 -4.62 -7.21
C GLN A 43 -0.22 -4.16 -7.41
N VAL A 44 0.71 -5.07 -7.20
CA VAL A 44 2.15 -4.78 -7.21
C VAL A 44 2.63 -4.71 -8.66
N THR A 45 3.55 -3.80 -8.97
CA THR A 45 4.17 -3.75 -10.30
C THR A 45 5.03 -5.00 -10.54
N ASP A 46 5.12 -5.46 -11.80
CA ASP A 46 5.87 -6.68 -12.14
C ASP A 46 7.35 -6.60 -11.74
N ASP A 47 7.98 -5.43 -11.92
CA ASP A 47 9.36 -5.18 -11.51
C ASP A 47 9.53 -5.38 -10.00
N VAL A 48 8.60 -4.84 -9.20
CA VAL A 48 8.68 -4.96 -7.75
C VAL A 48 8.36 -6.37 -7.28
N ALA A 49 7.37 -7.01 -7.90
CA ALA A 49 6.98 -8.38 -7.58
C ALA A 49 8.11 -9.38 -7.88
N GLY A 50 8.79 -9.22 -9.02
CA GLY A 50 9.91 -10.07 -9.41
C GLY A 50 11.19 -9.84 -8.60
N GLU A 51 11.49 -8.59 -8.25
CA GLU A 51 12.76 -8.24 -7.59
C GLU A 51 12.69 -8.34 -6.06
N TYR A 52 11.58 -7.90 -5.44
CA TYR A 52 11.54 -7.70 -3.99
C TYR A 52 10.64 -8.69 -3.24
N MET A 53 9.71 -9.39 -3.88
CA MET A 53 8.86 -10.36 -3.18
C MET A 53 9.54 -11.72 -3.09
N ARG A 54 9.44 -12.39 -1.93
CA ARG A 54 10.02 -13.74 -1.77
C ARG A 54 9.39 -14.76 -2.73
N LYS A 55 8.09 -14.62 -2.96
CA LYS A 55 7.34 -15.33 -3.99
C LYS A 55 6.59 -14.27 -4.79
N PRO A 56 6.92 -14.04 -6.07
CA PRO A 56 6.23 -13.06 -6.89
C PRO A 56 4.72 -13.29 -6.87
N ALA A 57 3.98 -12.22 -6.63
CA ALA A 57 2.52 -12.22 -6.65
C ALA A 57 2.01 -10.88 -7.15
N GLU A 58 0.94 -10.94 -7.93
CA GLU A 58 0.28 -9.73 -8.48
C GLU A 58 -0.33 -8.86 -7.37
N TYR A 59 -0.75 -9.47 -6.25
CA TYR A 59 -1.40 -8.77 -5.15
C TYR A 59 -0.70 -8.99 -3.82
N ALA A 60 -0.52 -7.90 -3.08
CA ALA A 60 0.06 -7.93 -1.75
C ALA A 60 -0.76 -7.13 -0.73
N PRO A 61 -0.83 -7.57 0.54
CA PRO A 61 -1.39 -6.75 1.60
C PRO A 61 -0.47 -5.59 1.97
N LEU A 62 -1.06 -4.44 2.26
CA LEU A 62 -0.37 -3.30 2.87
C LEU A 62 -1.18 -2.78 4.06
N SER A 63 -0.52 -2.62 5.21
CA SER A 63 -1.15 -2.01 6.39
C SER A 63 -1.33 -0.50 6.19
N LYS A 64 -2.51 0.02 6.56
CA LYS A 64 -2.84 1.46 6.52
C LYS A 64 -1.83 2.28 7.31
N GLU A 65 -1.29 1.72 8.40
CA GLU A 65 -0.29 2.37 9.26
C GLU A 65 1.00 2.76 8.52
N LEU A 66 1.27 2.13 7.35
CA LEU A 66 2.45 2.40 6.55
C LEU A 66 2.30 3.64 5.67
N VAL A 67 1.07 4.14 5.49
CA VAL A 67 0.78 5.37 4.76
C VAL A 67 1.38 6.55 5.52
N HIS A 68 2.35 7.22 4.91
CA HIS A 68 2.95 8.43 5.47
C HIS A 68 2.11 9.66 5.12
N SER A 69 1.79 9.82 3.84
CA SER A 69 1.06 10.96 3.32
C SER A 69 0.45 10.65 1.95
N VAL A 70 -0.57 11.43 1.58
CA VAL A 70 -1.06 11.54 0.22
C VAL A 70 -0.44 12.79 -0.40
N ARG A 71 0.17 12.66 -1.57
CA ARG A 71 0.78 13.75 -2.33
C ARG A 71 -0.28 14.60 -3.04
N PRO A 72 0.06 15.82 -3.52
CA PRO A 72 -0.89 16.67 -4.24
C PRO A 72 -1.49 16.04 -5.51
N ASP A 73 -0.77 15.11 -6.13
CA ASP A 73 -1.23 14.32 -7.29
C ASP A 73 -2.14 13.14 -6.91
N GLY A 74 -2.42 12.96 -5.62
CA GLY A 74 -3.23 11.86 -5.11
C GLY A 74 -2.44 10.58 -4.84
N SER A 75 -1.14 10.51 -5.14
CA SER A 75 -0.35 9.31 -4.86
C SER A 75 -0.02 9.14 -3.37
N VAL A 76 0.14 7.90 -2.94
CA VAL A 76 0.41 7.52 -1.55
C VAL A 76 1.92 7.32 -1.37
N LYS A 77 2.51 8.05 -0.43
CA LYS A 77 3.89 7.81 0.00
C LYS A 77 3.88 6.93 1.24
N LEU A 78 4.71 5.88 1.24
CA LEU A 78 4.91 5.03 2.41
C LEU A 78 6.02 5.55 3.33
N THR A 79 5.90 5.23 4.62
CA THR A 79 6.92 5.52 5.65
C THR A 79 8.13 4.57 5.57
N LYS A 80 8.04 3.51 4.77
CA LYS A 80 8.96 2.36 4.78
C LYS A 80 9.87 2.32 3.59
N SER A 81 11.02 1.66 3.76
CA SER A 81 11.91 1.28 2.68
C SER A 81 11.40 0.04 1.92
N ILE A 82 11.87 -0.17 0.69
CA ILE A 82 11.51 -1.34 -0.13
C ILE A 82 11.92 -2.64 0.55
N ARG A 83 13.05 -2.63 1.28
CA ARG A 83 13.53 -3.78 2.08
C ARG A 83 12.61 -4.11 3.24
N GLU A 84 11.99 -3.12 3.87
CA GLU A 84 11.00 -3.37 4.93
C GLU A 84 9.70 -3.95 4.36
N LEU A 85 9.30 -3.56 3.15
CA LEU A 85 8.17 -4.18 2.45
C LEU A 85 8.48 -5.63 2.06
N GLN A 86 9.67 -5.90 1.53
CA GLN A 86 10.13 -7.25 1.23
C GLN A 86 10.05 -8.21 2.42
N ARG A 87 10.32 -7.73 3.65
CA ARG A 87 10.19 -8.58 4.86
C ARG A 87 8.74 -8.95 5.19
N ARG A 88 7.77 -8.24 4.63
CA ARG A 88 6.32 -8.45 4.82
C ARG A 88 5.68 -9.23 3.67
N TRP A 89 6.39 -9.42 2.55
CA TRP A 89 5.90 -10.01 1.30
C TRP A 89 6.56 -11.34 0.95
#